data_AF-A0A2N2M146-F1
#
_entry.id   AF-A0A2N2M146-F1
#
_cell.length_a   1.000
_cell.length_b   1.000
_cell.length_c   1.000
_cell.angle_alpha   90.00
_cell.angle_beta   90.00
_cell.angle_gamma   90.00
#
_symmetry.space_group_name_H-M   'P 1'
#
loop_
_entity.id
_entity.type
_entity.pdbx_description
1 polymer ?
#
loop_
_entity_poly.entity_id
_entity_poly.type
_entity_poly.pdbx_seq_one_letter_code
_entity_poly.pdbx_strand_id
1 'polypeptide(L)'
;NTIANHWYLILFPVVIDALLWLGPKLKVKTLMMPFINTMTENVLKISPPEMLPTAQTYQALWDQLINQFNLTSLIRTLPIGVPSIIARQSPLTSPLGPGISYELPTVNWVFIALGILLLVGFLLGSIYFILVSQVTAPDAGKMSLKDVFSAYLQSLIMFCLMIILLILISVPLLMLLSILSLINLGIGQFFMMVAAFLLLWLLMPLVFSPHGVFVLKQKALPSMLISVRLVRLFLPGTGLFVMTSILISEGLNMLWTIPDPDSWMTMIGIGGHAFIITGLLAASFIYYREGLKWMQDNLQKMAEATKMQQENGGTTLEQR
;
A
#
# COMPACT_ATOMS: atom_id res chain seq x y z
N ASN A 1 -26.67 -0.43 2.74
CA ASN A 1 -25.26 -0.13 3.04
C ASN A 1 -24.47 -1.43 2.86
N THR A 2 -23.57 -1.48 1.87
CA THR A 2 -22.91 -2.71 1.41
C THR A 2 -22.16 -3.45 2.52
N ILE A 3 -21.46 -2.73 3.39
CA ILE A 3 -20.68 -3.33 4.49
C ILE A 3 -21.58 -3.79 5.64
N ALA A 4 -22.61 -3.01 6.00
CA ALA A 4 -23.55 -3.40 7.05
C ALA A 4 -24.27 -4.72 6.73
N ASN A 5 -24.53 -4.98 5.45
CA ASN A 5 -25.15 -6.21 4.99
C ASN A 5 -24.16 -7.39 4.89
N HIS A 6 -22.85 -7.12 4.91
CA HIS A 6 -21.78 -8.11 4.76
C HIS A 6 -20.72 -7.96 5.86
N TRP A 7 -21.19 -7.94 7.12
CA TRP A 7 -20.38 -7.69 8.31
C TRP A 7 -19.17 -8.63 8.45
N TYR A 8 -19.22 -9.83 7.88
CA TYR A 8 -18.13 -10.81 7.91
C TYR A 8 -16.84 -10.29 7.23
N LEU A 9 -16.93 -9.29 6.33
CA LEU A 9 -15.74 -8.66 5.74
C LEU A 9 -14.89 -7.93 6.78
N ILE A 10 -15.54 -7.39 7.82
CA ILE A 10 -14.89 -6.65 8.92
C ILE A 10 -14.05 -7.61 9.79
N LEU A 11 -14.40 -8.90 9.84
CA LEU A 11 -13.66 -9.88 10.63
C LEU A 11 -12.20 -10.03 10.17
N PHE A 12 -11.90 -9.81 8.89
CA PHE A 12 -10.54 -9.95 8.37
C PHE A 12 -9.58 -8.95 9.05
N PRO A 13 -9.78 -7.62 8.96
CA PRO A 13 -8.96 -6.66 9.70
C PRO A 13 -8.96 -6.90 11.20
N VAL A 14 -10.12 -7.19 11.81
CA VAL A 14 -10.24 -7.40 13.27
C VAL A 14 -9.37 -8.57 13.74
N VAL A 15 -9.42 -9.70 13.03
CA VAL A 15 -8.63 -10.89 13.38
C VAL A 15 -7.15 -10.62 13.18
N ILE A 16 -6.74 -9.97 12.08
CA ILE A 16 -5.32 -9.61 11.88
C ILE A 16 -4.85 -8.65 12.98
N ASP A 17 -5.62 -7.63 13.31
CA ASP A 17 -5.28 -6.69 14.38
C ASP A 17 -5.17 -7.38 15.74
N ALA A 18 -6.14 -8.24 16.10
CA ALA A 18 -6.09 -9.00 17.34
C ALA A 18 -4.87 -9.93 17.40
N LEU A 19 -4.54 -10.61 16.29
CA LEU A 19 -3.35 -11.45 16.17
C LEU A 19 -2.06 -10.65 16.32
N LEU A 20 -1.98 -9.45 15.74
CA LEU A 20 -0.78 -8.60 15.85
C LEU A 20 -0.67 -7.91 17.21
N TRP A 21 -1.80 -7.66 17.88
CA TRP A 21 -1.84 -6.98 19.16
C TRP A 21 -1.49 -7.91 20.32
N LEU A 22 -2.11 -9.09 20.36
CA LEU A 22 -1.98 -10.06 21.44
C LEU A 22 -0.97 -11.18 21.13
N GLY A 23 -0.64 -11.38 19.85
CA GLY A 23 0.27 -12.43 19.42
C GLY A 23 1.75 -12.11 19.62
N PRO A 24 2.62 -13.08 19.31
CA PRO A 24 4.06 -12.92 19.47
C PRO A 24 4.62 -11.87 18.50
N LYS A 25 5.56 -11.07 19.00
CA LYS A 25 6.26 -10.03 18.26
C LYS A 25 7.65 -10.55 17.90
N LEU A 26 7.95 -10.58 16.60
CA LEU A 26 9.24 -11.02 16.11
C LEU A 26 10.16 -9.81 15.97
N LYS A 27 11.26 -9.81 16.71
CA LYS A 27 12.25 -8.73 16.76
C LYS A 27 13.52 -9.13 16.02
N VAL A 28 14.18 -8.12 15.45
CA VAL A 28 15.42 -8.24 14.66
C VAL A 28 16.48 -7.23 15.11
N LYS A 29 16.31 -6.65 16.29
CA LYS A 29 17.18 -5.62 16.84
C LYS A 29 18.61 -6.10 16.96
N THR A 30 18.84 -7.30 17.50
CA THR A 30 20.20 -7.82 17.72
C THR A 30 20.94 -8.05 16.41
N LEU A 31 20.21 -8.36 15.33
CA LEU A 31 20.77 -8.56 13.99
C LEU A 31 21.00 -7.23 13.26
N MET A 32 20.14 -6.23 13.45
CA MET A 32 20.22 -4.96 12.72
C MET A 32 21.10 -3.89 13.38
N MET A 33 21.12 -3.81 14.71
CA MET A 33 21.88 -2.78 15.43
C MET A 33 23.38 -2.76 15.12
N PRO A 34 24.08 -3.90 14.98
CA PRO A 34 25.50 -3.89 14.60
C PRO A 34 25.74 -3.19 13.27
N PHE A 35 24.88 -3.43 12.27
CA PHE A 35 24.99 -2.79 10.96
C PHE A 35 24.77 -1.27 11.04
N ILE A 36 23.75 -0.84 11.79
CA ILE A 36 23.49 0.59 12.02
C ILE A 36 24.67 1.25 12.72
N ASN A 37 25.18 0.65 13.80
CA ASN A 37 26.31 1.20 14.55
C ASN A 37 27.56 1.34 13.66
N THR A 38 27.88 0.32 12.86
CA THR A 38 29.01 0.40 11.91
C THR A 38 28.80 1.50 10.86
N MET A 39 27.59 1.64 10.31
CA MET A 39 27.29 2.71 9.36
C MET A 39 27.42 4.10 9.98
N THR A 40 26.86 4.30 11.17
CA THR A 40 26.97 5.57 11.90
C THR A 40 28.42 5.90 12.24
N GLU A 41 29.21 4.94 12.73
CA GLU A 41 30.63 5.14 13.01
C GLU A 41 31.42 5.54 11.76
N ASN A 42 31.13 4.92 10.62
CA ASN A 42 31.79 5.26 9.36
C ASN A 42 31.42 6.67 8.88
N VAL A 43 30.14 7.06 9.00
CA VAL A 43 29.70 8.42 8.67
C VAL A 43 30.38 9.44 9.58
N LEU A 44 30.46 9.18 10.89
CA LEU A 44 31.09 10.07 11.85
C LEU A 44 32.59 10.30 11.58
N LYS A 45 33.31 9.29 11.05
CA LYS A 45 34.74 9.40 10.70
C LYS A 45 35.01 10.34 9.52
N ILE A 46 34.07 10.48 8.59
CA ILE A 46 34.23 11.26 7.36
C ILE A 46 33.41 12.57 7.36
N SER A 47 32.61 12.80 8.40
CA SER A 47 31.72 13.95 8.51
C SER A 47 32.42 15.17 9.10
N PRO A 48 32.15 16.39 8.57
CA PRO A 48 32.59 17.63 9.21
C PRO A 48 32.05 17.76 10.66
N PRO A 49 32.75 18.48 11.56
CA PRO A 49 32.33 18.68 12.95
C PRO A 49 30.88 19.19 13.10
N GLU A 50 30.42 20.00 12.13
CA GLU A 50 29.08 20.59 12.09
C GLU A 50 27.96 19.56 11.84
N MET A 51 28.28 18.38 11.31
CA MET A 51 27.31 17.32 10.99
C MET A 51 27.14 16.26 12.10
N LEU A 52 27.97 16.31 13.16
CA LEU A 52 27.90 15.37 14.29
C LEU A 52 26.51 15.32 14.98
N PRO A 53 25.86 16.47 15.29
CA PRO A 53 24.53 16.45 15.91
C PRO A 53 23.47 15.76 15.05
N THR A 54 23.56 15.95 13.73
CA THR A 54 22.65 15.33 12.76
C THR A 54 22.86 13.82 12.73
N ALA A 55 24.10 13.35 12.72
CA ALA A 55 24.43 11.93 12.74
C ALA A 55 23.94 11.21 14.02
N GLN A 56 24.08 11.85 15.19
CA GLN A 56 23.55 11.33 16.45
C GLN A 56 22.02 11.26 16.45
N THR A 57 21.37 12.27 15.88
CA THR A 57 19.91 12.27 15.71
C THR A 57 19.47 11.11 14.81
N TYR A 58 20.16 10.85 13.71
CA TYR A 58 19.87 9.69 12.84
C TYR A 58 20.03 8.36 13.58
N GLN A 59 21.06 8.20 14.42
CA GLN A 59 21.25 6.98 15.20
C GLN A 59 20.11 6.74 16.20
N ALA A 60 19.68 7.79 16.92
CA ALA A 60 18.56 7.70 17.86
C ALA A 60 17.24 7.32 17.14
N LEU A 61 17.00 7.89 15.96
CA LEU A 61 15.83 7.54 15.14
C LEU A 61 15.85 6.06 14.72
N TRP A 62 17.01 5.53 14.34
CA TRP A 62 17.14 4.11 13.98
C TRP A 62 16.93 3.19 15.19
N ASP A 63 17.49 3.50 16.36
CA ASP A 63 17.26 2.68 17.57
C ASP A 63 15.77 2.69 17.93
N GLN A 64 15.11 3.85 17.91
CA GLN A 64 13.66 3.93 18.16
C GLN A 64 12.85 3.12 17.15
N LEU A 65 13.16 3.23 15.85
CA LEU A 65 12.46 2.51 14.79
C LEU A 65 12.63 1.00 14.92
N ILE A 66 13.85 0.53 15.14
CA ILE A 66 14.16 -0.90 15.29
C ILE A 66 13.55 -1.47 16.58
N ASN A 67 13.53 -0.69 17.66
CA ASN A 67 12.89 -1.08 18.92
C ASN A 67 11.40 -1.33 18.75
N GLN A 68 10.71 -0.49 17.98
CA GLN A 68 9.27 -0.61 17.75
C GLN A 68 8.95 -1.60 16.62
N PHE A 69 9.86 -1.80 15.68
CA PHE A 69 9.66 -2.69 14.55
C PHE A 69 9.27 -4.11 15.01
N ASN A 70 8.21 -4.64 14.40
CA ASN A 70 7.74 -5.98 14.63
C ASN A 70 7.63 -6.68 13.28
N LEU A 71 8.43 -7.71 13.05
CA LEU A 71 8.46 -8.43 11.78
C LEU A 71 7.10 -9.08 11.47
N THR A 72 6.29 -9.48 12.48
CA THR A 72 4.97 -10.07 12.23
C THR A 72 3.98 -9.11 11.58
N SER A 73 4.21 -7.78 11.70
CA SER A 73 3.41 -6.76 11.01
C SER A 73 3.46 -6.89 9.48
N LEU A 74 4.45 -7.59 8.92
CA LEU A 74 4.58 -7.84 7.48
C LEU A 74 3.51 -8.79 6.92
N ILE A 75 2.70 -9.42 7.76
CA ILE A 75 1.47 -10.09 7.32
C ILE A 75 0.50 -9.09 6.64
N ARG A 76 0.59 -7.80 6.98
CA ARG A 76 -0.07 -6.70 6.27
C ARG A 76 0.73 -6.36 5.01
N THR A 77 0.46 -7.09 3.94
CA THR A 77 1.11 -6.92 2.64
C THR A 77 0.57 -5.70 1.88
N LEU A 78 1.41 -5.11 1.03
CA LEU A 78 1.05 -4.00 0.13
C LEU A 78 1.43 -4.39 -1.31
N PRO A 79 0.67 -3.99 -2.35
CA PRO A 79 -0.58 -3.22 -2.30
C PRO A 79 -1.82 -4.08 -1.96
N ILE A 80 -1.67 -5.41 -1.90
CA ILE A 80 -2.76 -6.36 -1.68
C ILE A 80 -2.53 -7.05 -0.35
N GLY A 81 -3.36 -6.76 0.64
CA GLY A 81 -3.26 -7.28 1.99
C GLY A 81 -4.48 -6.90 2.82
N VAL A 82 -4.64 -7.55 3.96
CA VAL A 82 -5.68 -7.18 4.92
C VAL A 82 -5.21 -5.96 5.71
N PRO A 83 -5.92 -4.83 5.70
CA PRO A 83 -5.54 -3.65 6.47
C PRO A 83 -5.51 -3.94 7.99
N SER A 84 -4.65 -3.20 8.69
CA SER A 84 -4.44 -3.38 10.12
C SER A 84 -3.93 -2.07 10.73
N ILE A 85 -4.61 -1.59 11.78
CA ILE A 85 -4.18 -0.41 12.53
C ILE A 85 -3.04 -0.76 13.50
N ILE A 86 -3.04 -1.98 14.04
CA ILE A 86 -2.03 -2.46 14.98
C ILE A 86 -0.68 -2.67 14.28
N ALA A 87 -0.68 -3.16 13.03
CA ALA A 87 0.54 -3.24 12.23
C ALA A 87 1.24 -1.88 12.08
N ARG A 88 0.46 -0.79 12.02
CA ARG A 88 0.99 0.58 11.90
C ARG A 88 1.52 1.12 13.22
N GLN A 89 0.81 0.88 14.33
CA GLN A 89 1.24 1.34 15.66
C GLN A 89 2.40 0.51 16.21
N SER A 90 2.42 -0.80 15.91
CA SER A 90 3.35 -1.78 16.48
C SER A 90 3.57 -1.59 18.00
N PRO A 91 2.49 -1.61 18.81
CA PRO A 91 2.59 -1.33 20.24
C PRO A 91 3.51 -2.34 20.92
N LEU A 92 4.16 -1.98 22.03
CA LEU A 92 5.01 -2.88 22.81
C LEU A 92 4.22 -3.64 23.88
N THR A 93 3.20 -2.99 24.44
CA THR A 93 2.31 -3.53 25.47
C THR A 93 0.98 -3.98 24.89
N SER A 94 0.21 -4.68 25.72
CA SER A 94 -1.18 -5.09 25.50
C SER A 94 -1.90 -5.13 26.86
N PRO A 95 -3.23 -5.28 26.90
CA PRO A 95 -3.97 -5.43 28.17
C PRO A 95 -3.58 -6.69 28.95
N LEU A 96 -2.94 -7.65 28.29
CA LEU A 96 -2.38 -8.85 28.91
C LEU A 96 -0.98 -8.63 29.50
N GLY A 97 -0.47 -7.39 29.45
CA GLY A 97 0.88 -7.02 29.87
C GLY A 97 1.86 -6.85 28.70
N PRO A 98 3.18 -6.93 28.97
CA PRO A 98 4.20 -6.87 27.93
C PRO A 98 3.98 -8.00 26.92
N GLY A 99 3.86 -7.66 25.64
CA GLY A 99 3.65 -8.67 24.60
C GLY A 99 4.82 -9.64 24.52
N ILE A 100 4.55 -10.90 24.20
CA ILE A 100 5.59 -11.92 24.03
C ILE A 100 6.49 -11.49 22.86
N SER A 101 7.76 -11.20 23.13
CA SER A 101 8.72 -10.81 22.10
C SER A 101 9.80 -11.87 21.92
N TYR A 102 10.01 -12.31 20.68
CA TYR A 102 11.07 -13.24 20.31
C TYR A 102 12.08 -12.55 19.40
N GLU A 103 13.32 -12.50 19.87
CA GLU A 103 14.44 -12.03 19.07
C GLU A 103 14.90 -13.15 18.14
N LEU A 104 14.95 -12.88 16.83
CA LEU A 104 15.39 -13.87 15.85
C LEU A 104 16.91 -14.07 15.94
N PRO A 105 17.40 -15.31 16.04
CA PRO A 105 18.80 -15.57 16.35
C PRO A 105 19.73 -15.39 15.15
N THR A 106 19.24 -15.58 13.92
CA THR A 106 20.04 -15.49 12.70
C THR A 106 19.26 -14.87 11.54
N VAL A 107 19.98 -14.33 10.57
CA VAL A 107 19.41 -13.73 9.35
C VAL A 107 18.61 -14.76 8.55
N ASN A 108 18.98 -16.04 8.57
CA ASN A 108 18.22 -17.09 7.88
C ASN A 108 16.80 -17.23 8.44
N TRP A 109 16.64 -17.16 9.76
CA TRP A 109 15.31 -17.18 10.39
C TRP A 109 14.49 -15.94 10.04
N VAL A 110 15.14 -14.78 9.85
CA VAL A 110 14.46 -13.57 9.35
C VAL A 110 13.89 -13.81 7.96
N PHE A 111 14.67 -14.36 7.03
CA PHE A 111 14.19 -14.63 5.67
C PHE A 111 13.09 -15.70 5.62
N ILE A 112 13.18 -16.75 6.45
CA ILE A 112 12.12 -17.76 6.57
C ILE A 112 10.83 -17.13 7.10
N ALA A 113 10.91 -16.38 8.20
CA ALA A 113 9.76 -15.70 8.79
C ALA A 113 9.14 -14.69 7.81
N LEU A 114 9.98 -13.90 7.13
CA LEU A 114 9.59 -12.97 6.08
C LEU A 114 8.82 -13.69 4.96
N GLY A 115 9.38 -14.79 4.44
CA GLY A 115 8.75 -15.58 3.38
C GLY A 115 7.38 -16.10 3.79
N ILE A 116 7.27 -16.69 4.99
CA ILE A 116 6.00 -17.21 5.51
C ILE A 116 4.97 -16.08 5.68
N LEU A 117 5.36 -14.98 6.33
CA LEU A 117 4.46 -13.85 6.61
C LEU A 117 3.94 -13.20 5.32
N LEU A 118 4.81 -13.02 4.32
CA LEU A 118 4.40 -12.47 3.02
C LEU A 118 3.47 -13.43 2.27
N LEU A 119 3.80 -14.72 2.20
CA LEU A 119 2.96 -15.70 1.50
C LEU A 119 1.58 -15.82 2.16
N VAL A 120 1.53 -15.91 3.49
CA VAL A 120 0.26 -15.93 4.24
C VAL A 120 -0.50 -14.61 4.09
N GLY A 121 0.19 -13.47 4.21
CA GLY A 121 -0.40 -12.14 4.06
C GLY A 121 -1.04 -11.92 2.70
N PHE A 122 -0.35 -12.29 1.61
CA PHE A 122 -0.90 -12.23 0.26
C PHE A 122 -2.07 -13.19 0.05
N LEU A 123 -2.05 -14.37 0.66
CA LEU A 123 -3.16 -15.32 0.55
C LEU A 123 -4.42 -14.76 1.21
N LEU A 124 -4.28 -14.26 2.45
CA LEU A 124 -5.36 -13.63 3.20
C LEU A 124 -5.87 -12.37 2.49
N GLY A 125 -4.95 -11.53 2.01
CA GLY A 125 -5.27 -10.34 1.22
C GLY A 125 -6.02 -10.66 -0.06
N SER A 126 -5.62 -11.73 -0.77
CA SER A 126 -6.29 -12.16 -2.01
C SER A 126 -7.72 -12.62 -1.73
N ILE A 127 -7.93 -13.43 -0.69
CA ILE A 127 -9.28 -13.87 -0.30
C ILE A 127 -10.15 -12.66 0.06
N TYR A 128 -9.60 -11.76 0.87
CA TYR A 128 -10.28 -10.54 1.29
C TYR A 128 -10.68 -9.66 0.09
N PHE A 129 -9.76 -9.40 -0.85
CA PHE A 129 -10.05 -8.61 -2.06
C PHE A 129 -11.05 -9.28 -2.99
N ILE A 130 -11.03 -10.61 -3.14
CA ILE A 130 -12.06 -11.33 -3.92
C ILE A 130 -13.44 -11.14 -3.27
N LEU A 131 -13.55 -11.31 -1.96
CA LEU A 131 -14.83 -11.17 -1.25
C LEU A 131 -15.39 -9.75 -1.38
N VAL A 132 -14.55 -8.72 -1.21
CA VAL A 132 -14.97 -7.32 -1.40
C VAL A 132 -15.36 -7.06 -2.86
N SER A 133 -14.59 -7.59 -3.83
CA SER A 133 -14.91 -7.48 -5.25
C SER A 133 -16.25 -8.13 -5.62
N GLN A 134 -16.60 -9.27 -4.99
CA GLN A 134 -17.87 -9.97 -5.22
C GLN A 134 -19.05 -9.21 -4.62
N VAL A 135 -18.93 -8.75 -3.37
CA VAL A 135 -19.99 -8.01 -2.67
C VAL A 135 -20.31 -6.66 -3.35
N THR A 136 -19.35 -6.10 -4.09
CA THR A 136 -19.53 -4.87 -4.87
C THR A 136 -19.93 -5.11 -6.33
N ALA A 137 -20.03 -6.37 -6.77
CA ALA A 137 -20.44 -6.70 -8.13
C ALA A 137 -21.97 -6.86 -8.24
N PRO A 138 -22.59 -6.36 -9.33
CA PRO A 138 -24.02 -6.60 -9.59
C PRO A 138 -24.33 -8.08 -9.86
N ASP A 139 -23.43 -8.80 -10.54
CA ASP A 139 -23.55 -10.23 -10.85
C ASP A 139 -22.36 -11.01 -10.27
N ALA A 140 -22.40 -11.29 -8.97
CA ALA A 140 -21.34 -12.03 -8.30
C ALA A 140 -21.41 -13.52 -8.63
N GLY A 141 -20.49 -14.01 -9.47
CA GLY A 141 -20.26 -15.44 -9.64
C GLY A 141 -19.70 -16.10 -8.36
N LYS A 142 -19.89 -17.41 -8.21
CA LYS A 142 -19.33 -18.16 -7.08
C LYS A 142 -17.80 -18.11 -7.08
N MET A 143 -17.20 -18.03 -5.89
CA MET A 143 -15.74 -18.13 -5.73
C MET A 143 -15.27 -19.55 -6.09
N SER A 144 -14.36 -19.67 -7.06
CA SER A 144 -13.67 -20.92 -7.36
C SER A 144 -12.26 -20.94 -6.76
N LEU A 145 -11.77 -22.11 -6.35
CA LEU A 145 -10.38 -22.28 -5.91
C LEU A 145 -9.37 -21.84 -6.97
N LYS A 146 -9.71 -22.02 -8.26
CA LYS A 146 -8.87 -21.56 -9.38
C LYS A 146 -8.77 -20.03 -9.41
N ASP A 147 -9.86 -19.34 -9.08
CA ASP A 147 -9.86 -17.87 -9.02
C ASP A 147 -8.99 -17.38 -7.86
N VAL A 148 -9.08 -18.02 -6.69
CA VAL A 148 -8.24 -17.69 -5.52
C VAL A 148 -6.76 -17.90 -5.84
N PHE A 149 -6.39 -19.06 -6.38
CA PHE A 149 -5.00 -19.36 -6.70
C PHE A 149 -4.43 -18.42 -7.77
N SER A 150 -5.23 -18.13 -8.82
CA SER A 150 -4.83 -17.18 -9.86
C SER A 150 -4.63 -15.77 -9.29
N ALA A 151 -5.59 -15.27 -8.51
CA ALA A 151 -5.49 -13.94 -7.90
C ALA A 151 -4.31 -13.84 -6.92
N TYR A 152 -4.07 -14.88 -6.14
CA TYR A 152 -2.91 -14.98 -5.25
C TYR A 152 -1.59 -14.89 -6.01
N LEU A 153 -1.41 -15.68 -7.07
CA LEU A 153 -0.21 -15.64 -7.88
C LEU A 153 -0.02 -14.29 -8.57
N GLN A 154 -1.09 -13.69 -9.12
CA GLN A 154 -1.02 -12.37 -9.73
C GLN A 154 -0.72 -11.27 -8.70
N SER A 155 -1.16 -11.42 -7.45
CA SER A 155 -0.84 -10.49 -6.36
C SER A 155 0.64 -10.52 -6.02
N LEU A 156 1.24 -11.72 -5.94
CA LEU A 156 2.69 -11.88 -5.75
C LEU A 156 3.49 -11.28 -6.91
N ILE A 157 3.09 -11.56 -8.15
CA ILE A 157 3.74 -10.98 -9.34
C ILE A 157 3.65 -9.46 -9.31
N MET A 158 2.48 -8.91 -8.97
CA MET A 158 2.27 -7.47 -8.85
C MET A 158 3.18 -6.84 -7.78
N PHE A 159 3.29 -7.48 -6.62
CA PHE A 159 4.21 -7.06 -5.58
C PHE A 159 5.66 -7.01 -6.06
N CYS A 160 6.13 -8.08 -6.72
CA CYS A 160 7.48 -8.11 -7.29
C CYS A 160 7.69 -6.99 -8.32
N LEU A 161 6.71 -6.75 -9.21
CA LEU A 161 6.79 -5.67 -10.20
C LEU A 161 6.83 -4.28 -9.55
N MET A 162 6.04 -4.06 -8.50
CA MET A 162 6.07 -2.81 -7.72
C MET A 162 7.41 -2.60 -7.03
N ILE A 163 7.99 -3.66 -6.43
CA ILE A 163 9.31 -3.59 -5.79
C ILE A 163 10.40 -3.30 -6.81
N ILE A 164 10.40 -3.98 -7.95
CA ILE A 164 11.36 -3.74 -9.04
C ILE A 164 11.26 -2.30 -9.53
N LEU A 165 10.03 -1.81 -9.77
CA LEU A 165 9.79 -0.42 -10.19
C LEU A 165 10.31 0.58 -9.15
N LEU A 166 10.03 0.34 -7.86
CA LEU A 166 10.48 1.21 -6.78
C LEU A 166 12.01 1.23 -6.69
N ILE A 167 12.68 0.07 -6.73
CA ILE A 167 14.15 -0.01 -6.67
C ILE A 167 14.79 0.71 -7.86
N LEU A 168 14.27 0.48 -9.07
CA LEU A 168 14.79 1.09 -10.30
C LEU A 168 14.79 2.62 -10.24
N ILE A 169 13.87 3.21 -9.48
CA ILE A 169 13.68 4.67 -9.40
C ILE A 169 14.33 5.23 -8.14
N SER A 170 14.13 4.58 -6.98
CA SER A 170 14.67 5.04 -5.71
C SER A 170 16.20 4.98 -5.67
N VAL A 171 16.85 3.97 -6.28
CA VAL A 171 18.32 3.87 -6.23
C VAL A 171 18.99 5.05 -6.97
N PRO A 172 18.67 5.36 -8.24
CA PRO A 172 19.23 6.54 -8.91
C PRO A 172 18.89 7.84 -8.19
N LEU A 173 17.67 7.93 -7.65
CA LEU A 173 17.22 9.11 -6.91
C LEU A 173 18.03 9.33 -5.63
N LEU A 174 18.28 8.28 -4.85
CA LEU A 174 19.13 8.36 -3.65
C LEU A 174 20.58 8.71 -3.99
N MET A 175 21.12 8.18 -5.10
CA MET A 175 22.45 8.57 -5.57
C MET A 175 22.51 10.06 -5.94
N LEU A 176 21.52 10.56 -6.69
CA LEU A 176 21.40 11.97 -7.05
C LEU A 176 21.30 12.85 -5.80
N LEU A 177 20.42 12.49 -4.84
CA LEU A 177 20.24 13.22 -3.59
C LEU A 177 21.52 13.24 -2.75
N SER A 178 22.29 12.16 -2.75
CA SER A 178 23.58 12.09 -2.05
C SER A 178 24.58 13.09 -2.63
N ILE A 179 24.69 13.18 -3.96
CA ILE A 179 25.56 14.14 -4.64
C ILE A 179 25.11 15.59 -4.37
N LEU A 180 23.81 15.87 -4.44
CA LEU A 180 23.28 17.22 -4.18
C LEU A 180 23.52 17.66 -2.73
N SER A 181 23.41 16.73 -1.78
CA SER A 181 23.64 17.00 -0.36
C SER A 181 25.11 17.31 -0.06
N LEU A 182 26.06 16.77 -0.85
CA LEU A 182 27.48 17.11 -0.75
C LEU A 182 27.78 18.54 -1.21
N ILE A 183 27.01 19.07 -2.17
CA ILE A 183 27.15 20.46 -2.65
C ILE A 183 26.62 21.42 -1.59
N ASN A 184 25.38 21.20 -1.14
CA ASN A 184 24.73 22.00 -0.12
C ASN A 184 23.61 21.21 0.55
N LEU A 185 23.62 21.15 1.88
CA LEU A 185 22.62 20.42 2.66
C LEU A 185 21.19 20.91 2.41
N GLY A 186 20.98 22.22 2.27
CA GLY A 186 19.66 22.80 1.99
C GLY A 186 19.12 22.43 0.61
N ILE A 187 19.99 22.39 -0.40
CA ILE A 187 19.63 21.90 -1.75
C ILE A 187 19.24 20.43 -1.68
N GLY A 188 20.03 19.60 -0.98
CA GLY A 188 19.72 18.18 -0.78
C GLY A 188 18.34 17.96 -0.14
N GLN A 189 18.01 18.71 0.92
CA GLN A 189 16.70 18.64 1.59
C GLN A 189 15.55 19.09 0.68
N PHE A 190 15.71 20.18 -0.08
CA PHE A 190 14.71 20.63 -1.04
C PHE A 190 14.41 19.54 -2.09
N PHE A 191 15.45 18.97 -2.69
CA PHE A 191 15.28 17.90 -3.68
C PHE A 191 14.76 16.60 -3.08
N MET A 192 15.01 16.32 -1.79
CA MET A 192 14.40 15.19 -1.09
C MET A 192 12.87 15.35 -1.01
N MET A 193 12.38 16.57 -0.77
CA MET A 193 10.94 16.85 -0.80
C MET A 193 10.36 16.71 -2.21
N VAL A 194 11.05 17.21 -3.24
CA VAL A 194 10.65 17.04 -4.64
C VAL A 194 10.63 15.55 -5.03
N ALA A 195 11.64 14.78 -4.60
CA ALA A 195 11.74 13.34 -4.79
C ALA A 195 10.54 12.60 -4.18
N ALA A 196 10.16 12.94 -2.94
CA ALA A 196 8.99 12.37 -2.29
C ALA A 196 7.70 12.67 -3.07
N PHE A 197 7.53 13.91 -3.54
CA PHE A 197 6.39 14.29 -4.38
C PHE A 197 6.36 13.52 -5.71
N LEU A 198 7.50 13.39 -6.39
CA LEU A 198 7.61 12.63 -7.64
C LEU A 198 7.27 11.14 -7.45
N LEU A 199 7.70 10.54 -6.34
CA LEU A 199 7.34 9.16 -6.00
C LEU A 199 5.84 9.01 -5.77
N LEU A 200 5.21 9.92 -5.01
CA LEU A 200 3.76 9.90 -4.82
C LEU A 200 3.01 10.10 -6.14
N TRP A 201 3.46 11.04 -6.97
CA TRP A 201 2.89 11.29 -8.29
C TRP A 201 3.00 10.07 -9.23
N LEU A 202 4.11 9.34 -9.17
CA LEU A 202 4.31 8.12 -9.94
C LEU A 202 3.45 6.94 -9.46
N LEU A 203 3.28 6.81 -8.14
CA LEU A 203 2.50 5.72 -7.54
C LEU A 203 0.99 5.93 -7.69
N MET A 204 0.53 7.18 -7.75
CA MET A 204 -0.91 7.50 -7.83
C MET A 204 -1.62 6.83 -9.04
N PRO A 205 -1.08 6.86 -10.28
CA PRO A 205 -1.62 6.11 -11.41
C PRO A 205 -1.75 4.59 -11.21
N LEU A 206 -1.06 4.02 -10.22
CA LEU A 206 -1.05 2.59 -9.92
C LEU A 206 -2.02 2.21 -8.79
N VAL A 207 -2.74 3.17 -8.20
CA VAL A 207 -3.65 2.94 -7.06
C VAL A 207 -4.71 1.88 -7.32
N PHE A 208 -5.18 1.76 -8.56
CA PHE A 208 -6.18 0.77 -8.96
C PHE A 208 -5.60 -0.50 -9.60
N SER A 209 -4.27 -0.69 -9.52
CA SER A 209 -3.62 -1.89 -10.07
C SER A 209 -4.16 -3.17 -9.45
N PRO A 210 -4.38 -3.28 -8.12
CA PRO A 210 -5.02 -4.46 -7.54
C PRO A 210 -6.41 -4.72 -8.13
N HIS A 211 -7.22 -3.67 -8.31
CA HIS A 211 -8.63 -3.80 -8.69
C HIS A 211 -8.82 -4.52 -10.01
N GLY A 212 -7.98 -4.29 -11.02
CA GLY A 212 -8.11 -5.01 -12.30
C GLY A 212 -7.85 -6.52 -12.21
N VAL A 213 -7.01 -6.98 -11.26
CA VAL A 213 -6.81 -8.42 -11.01
C VAL A 213 -8.08 -9.03 -10.44
N PHE A 214 -8.75 -8.35 -9.51
CA PHE A 214 -9.91 -8.91 -8.79
C PHE A 214 -11.26 -8.63 -9.46
N VAL A 215 -11.36 -7.59 -10.29
CA VAL A 215 -12.58 -7.21 -11.03
C VAL A 215 -12.60 -7.85 -12.40
N LEU A 216 -11.50 -7.76 -13.15
CA LEU A 216 -11.40 -8.23 -14.54
C LEU A 216 -10.69 -9.58 -14.68
N LYS A 217 -10.24 -10.19 -13.57
CA LYS A 217 -9.46 -11.45 -13.58
C LYS A 217 -8.20 -11.37 -14.46
N GLN A 218 -7.59 -10.19 -14.54
CA GLN A 218 -6.44 -9.94 -15.39
C GLN A 218 -5.11 -10.35 -14.74
N LYS A 219 -4.09 -10.49 -15.59
CA LYS A 219 -2.70 -10.58 -15.13
C LYS A 219 -2.23 -9.25 -14.55
N ALA A 220 -1.20 -9.28 -13.70
CA ALA A 220 -0.69 -8.12 -12.98
C ALA A 220 -0.33 -6.93 -13.89
N LEU A 221 0.48 -7.15 -14.94
CA LEU A 221 0.93 -6.09 -15.85
C LEU A 221 -0.23 -5.40 -16.60
N PRO A 222 -1.14 -6.11 -17.30
CA PRO A 222 -2.33 -5.50 -17.88
C PRO A 222 -3.15 -4.69 -16.87
N SER A 223 -3.32 -5.21 -15.66
CA SER A 223 -4.06 -4.53 -14.59
C SER A 223 -3.43 -3.18 -14.22
N MET A 224 -2.10 -3.14 -14.07
CA MET A 224 -1.35 -1.91 -13.83
C MET A 224 -1.51 -0.90 -14.97
N LEU A 225 -1.41 -1.35 -16.23
CA LEU A 225 -1.56 -0.47 -17.39
C LEU A 225 -2.97 0.11 -17.51
N ILE A 226 -4.00 -0.68 -17.21
CA ILE A 226 -5.39 -0.20 -17.18
C ILE A 226 -5.58 0.79 -16.03
N SER A 227 -5.00 0.55 -14.85
CA SER A 227 -5.00 1.51 -13.75
C SER A 227 -4.45 2.86 -14.21
N VAL A 228 -3.29 2.88 -14.86
CA VAL A 228 -2.67 4.12 -15.36
C VAL A 228 -3.58 4.83 -16.36
N ARG A 229 -4.18 4.10 -17.31
CA ARG A 229 -5.11 4.68 -18.29
C ARG A 229 -6.35 5.26 -17.64
N LEU A 230 -6.97 4.50 -16.74
CA LEU A 230 -8.16 4.92 -16.01
C LEU A 230 -7.90 6.18 -15.20
N VAL A 231 -6.81 6.19 -14.40
CA VAL A 231 -6.45 7.35 -13.58
C VAL A 231 -6.23 8.58 -14.46
N ARG A 232 -5.44 8.47 -15.53
CA ARG A 232 -5.14 9.60 -16.42
C ARG A 232 -6.38 10.17 -17.10
N LEU A 233 -7.31 9.31 -17.52
CA LEU A 233 -8.53 9.73 -18.20
C LEU A 233 -9.53 10.43 -17.27
N PHE A 234 -9.52 10.07 -15.98
CA PHE A 234 -10.45 10.59 -14.96
C PHE A 234 -9.84 11.64 -14.03
N LEU A 235 -8.60 12.10 -14.27
CA LEU A 235 -8.07 13.24 -13.52
C LEU A 235 -8.85 14.51 -13.89
N PRO A 236 -9.20 15.38 -12.91
CA PRO A 236 -8.77 15.34 -11.50
C PRO A 236 -9.65 14.49 -10.56
N GLY A 237 -10.79 13.98 -11.02
CA GLY A 237 -11.79 13.27 -10.19
C GLY A 237 -11.21 12.08 -9.41
N THR A 238 -10.37 11.26 -10.06
CA THR A 238 -9.66 10.16 -9.39
C THR A 238 -8.74 10.65 -8.28
N GLY A 239 -8.05 11.77 -8.49
CA GLY A 239 -7.19 12.38 -7.47
C GLY A 239 -8.00 12.82 -6.26
N LEU A 240 -9.16 13.46 -6.48
CA LEU A 240 -10.07 13.87 -5.40
C LEU A 240 -10.62 12.68 -4.62
N PHE A 241 -11.01 11.60 -5.30
CA PHE A 241 -11.48 10.37 -4.66
C PHE A 241 -10.40 9.74 -3.76
N VAL A 242 -9.18 9.58 -4.29
CA VAL A 242 -8.06 9.00 -3.54
C VAL A 242 -7.67 9.90 -2.36
N MET A 243 -7.57 11.20 -2.58
CA MET A 243 -7.27 12.17 -1.53
C MET A 243 -8.31 12.13 -0.41
N THR A 244 -9.60 12.14 -0.76
CA THR A 244 -10.70 12.07 0.21
C THR A 244 -10.66 10.75 0.98
N SER A 245 -10.40 9.63 0.30
CA SER A 245 -10.28 8.33 0.95
C SER A 245 -9.11 8.28 1.94
N ILE A 246 -7.97 8.86 1.58
CA ILE A 246 -6.80 8.98 2.46
C ILE A 246 -7.12 9.88 3.65
N LEU A 247 -7.75 11.04 3.43
CA LEU A 247 -8.13 11.96 4.51
C LEU A 247 -9.10 11.33 5.50
N ILE A 248 -10.11 10.58 5.02
CA ILE A 248 -11.03 9.83 5.88
C ILE A 248 -10.28 8.76 6.66
N SER A 249 -9.45 7.96 5.96
CA SER A 249 -8.67 6.89 6.59
C SER A 249 -7.75 7.44 7.68
N GLU A 250 -6.93 8.44 7.37
CA GLU A 250 -5.97 9.01 8.31
C GLU A 250 -6.64 9.81 9.43
N GLY A 251 -7.64 10.64 9.10
CA GLY A 251 -8.37 11.43 10.08
C GLY A 251 -9.12 10.55 11.09
N LEU A 252 -9.75 9.46 10.65
CA LEU A 252 -10.40 8.52 11.56
C LEU A 252 -9.41 7.63 12.28
N ASN A 253 -8.28 7.26 11.66
CA ASN A 253 -7.22 6.54 12.37
C ASN A 253 -6.74 7.32 13.60
N MET A 254 -6.60 8.64 13.53
CA MET A 254 -6.24 9.46 14.70
C MET A 254 -7.23 9.28 15.86
N LEU A 255 -8.53 9.17 15.58
CA LEU A 255 -9.57 8.91 16.58
C LEU A 255 -9.45 7.49 17.15
N TRP A 256 -9.27 6.49 16.28
CA TRP A 256 -9.21 5.08 16.68
C TRP A 256 -7.90 4.67 17.37
N THR A 257 -6.89 5.54 17.32
CA THR A 257 -5.61 5.38 18.05
C THR A 257 -5.58 6.10 19.39
N ILE A 258 -6.63 6.81 19.80
CA ILE A 258 -6.69 7.49 21.11
C ILE A 258 -6.58 6.49 22.29
N PRO A 259 -7.24 5.33 22.27
CA PRO A 259 -7.11 4.38 23.37
C PRO A 259 -5.68 3.86 23.52
N ASP A 260 -5.16 3.90 24.74
CA ASP A 260 -3.83 3.35 25.03
C ASP A 260 -3.77 1.85 24.68
N PRO A 261 -2.66 1.36 24.09
CA PRO A 261 -2.56 -0.03 23.63
C PRO A 261 -2.65 -1.10 24.73
N ASP A 262 -2.51 -0.73 26.00
CA ASP A 262 -2.70 -1.58 27.17
C ASP A 262 -4.15 -1.60 27.68
N SER A 263 -5.07 -0.90 27.01
CA SER A 263 -6.49 -0.86 27.34
C SER A 263 -7.33 -1.73 26.41
N TRP A 264 -8.35 -2.40 26.97
CA TRP A 264 -9.35 -3.12 26.16
C TRP A 264 -10.16 -2.19 25.24
N MET A 265 -10.14 -0.89 25.50
CA MET A 265 -10.76 0.12 24.63
C MET A 265 -10.15 0.13 23.22
N THR A 266 -8.90 -0.34 23.04
CA THR A 266 -8.29 -0.52 21.72
C THR A 266 -9.09 -1.48 20.82
N MET A 267 -9.86 -2.44 21.37
CA MET A 267 -10.75 -3.31 20.56
C MET A 267 -11.82 -2.51 19.83
N ILE A 268 -12.33 -1.43 20.43
CA ILE A 268 -13.29 -0.54 19.77
C ILE A 268 -12.59 0.21 18.62
N GLY A 269 -11.35 0.66 18.84
CA GLY A 269 -10.51 1.25 17.79
C GLY A 269 -10.28 0.30 16.61
N ILE A 270 -9.95 -0.96 16.89
CA ILE A 270 -9.78 -2.02 15.88
C ILE A 270 -11.08 -2.21 15.08
N GLY A 271 -12.23 -2.33 15.77
CA GLY A 271 -13.53 -2.48 15.10
C GLY A 271 -13.91 -1.29 14.23
N GLY A 272 -13.70 -0.07 14.74
CA GLY A 272 -13.95 1.17 14.00
C GLY A 272 -13.08 1.27 12.74
N HIS A 273 -11.77 1.04 12.88
CA HIS A 273 -10.83 0.99 11.76
C HIS A 273 -11.26 -0.03 10.72
N ALA A 274 -11.55 -1.27 11.15
CA ALA A 274 -11.97 -2.35 10.28
C ALA A 274 -13.21 -2.00 9.46
N PHE A 275 -14.22 -1.37 10.07
CA PHE A 275 -15.42 -0.93 9.37
C PHE A 275 -15.12 0.12 8.29
N ILE A 276 -14.37 1.17 8.65
CA ILE A 276 -14.07 2.29 7.75
C ILE A 276 -13.20 1.84 6.58
N ILE A 277 -12.13 1.10 6.85
CA ILE A 277 -11.18 0.71 5.81
C ILE A 277 -11.79 -0.29 4.83
N THR A 278 -12.66 -1.19 5.31
CA THR A 278 -13.45 -2.08 4.46
C THR A 278 -14.42 -1.29 3.59
N GLY A 279 -15.08 -0.26 4.16
CA GLY A 279 -15.96 0.64 3.42
C GLY A 279 -15.24 1.41 2.32
N LEU A 280 -14.08 2.00 2.62
CA LEU A 280 -13.24 2.70 1.64
C LEU A 280 -12.73 1.76 0.54
N LEU A 281 -12.33 0.53 0.90
CA LEU A 281 -11.94 -0.48 -0.07
C LEU A 281 -13.12 -0.85 -0.99
N ALA A 282 -14.31 -1.11 -0.44
CA ALA A 282 -15.50 -1.37 -1.24
C ALA A 282 -15.85 -0.20 -2.18
N ALA A 283 -15.80 1.04 -1.68
CA ALA A 283 -16.00 2.24 -2.49
C ALA A 283 -14.99 2.32 -3.66
N SER A 284 -13.72 1.96 -3.42
CA SER A 284 -12.70 1.93 -4.46
C SER A 284 -12.97 0.88 -5.55
N PHE A 285 -13.57 -0.27 -5.20
CA PHE A 285 -14.02 -1.28 -6.16
C PHE A 285 -15.20 -0.80 -7.00
N ILE A 286 -16.17 -0.11 -6.38
CA ILE A 286 -17.30 0.49 -7.09
C ILE A 286 -16.79 1.56 -8.06
N TYR A 287 -15.95 2.49 -7.57
CA TYR A 287 -15.34 3.54 -8.40
C TYR A 287 -14.59 2.97 -9.60
N TYR A 288 -13.79 1.93 -9.39
CA TYR A 288 -13.06 1.27 -10.47
C TYR A 288 -14.00 0.64 -11.51
N ARG A 289 -15.04 -0.08 -11.09
CA ARG A 289 -16.01 -0.72 -12.00
C ARG A 289 -16.79 0.30 -12.83
N GLU A 290 -17.28 1.36 -12.19
CA GLU A 290 -18.01 2.43 -12.87
C GLU A 290 -17.10 3.21 -13.83
N GLY A 291 -15.87 3.49 -13.39
CA GLY A 291 -14.87 4.14 -14.23
C GLY A 291 -14.54 3.33 -15.49
N LEU A 292 -14.44 1.99 -15.36
CA LEU A 292 -14.24 1.12 -16.53
C LEU A 292 -15.42 1.16 -17.51
N LYS A 293 -16.66 1.12 -17.01
CA LYS A 293 -17.87 1.21 -17.88
C LYS A 293 -17.89 2.53 -18.64
N TRP A 294 -17.72 3.64 -17.93
CA TRP A 294 -17.69 4.96 -18.55
C TRP A 294 -16.53 5.11 -19.54
N MET A 295 -15.36 4.54 -19.24
CA MET A 295 -14.22 4.56 -20.18
C MET A 295 -14.56 3.80 -21.47
N GLN A 296 -15.23 2.65 -21.38
CA GLN A 296 -15.68 1.90 -22.55
C GLN A 296 -16.71 2.69 -23.37
N ASP A 297 -17.72 3.25 -22.71
CA ASP A 297 -18.78 4.04 -23.36
C ASP A 297 -18.22 5.27 -24.08
N ASN A 298 -17.29 5.99 -23.45
CA ASN A 298 -16.67 7.17 -24.05
C ASN A 298 -15.75 6.83 -25.22
N LEU A 299 -14.96 5.76 -25.11
CA LEU A 299 -14.12 5.31 -26.22
C LEU A 299 -14.97 4.90 -27.42
N GLN A 300 -16.13 4.27 -27.18
CA GLN A 300 -17.07 3.92 -28.24
C GLN A 300 -17.65 5.18 -28.90
N LYS A 301 -18.13 6.15 -28.12
CA LYS A 301 -18.64 7.44 -28.66
C LYS A 301 -17.60 8.19 -29.48
N MET A 302 -16.33 8.22 -29.03
CA MET A 302 -15.25 8.84 -29.79
C MET A 302 -14.97 8.11 -31.11
N ALA A 303 -15.01 6.78 -31.12
CA ALA A 303 -14.84 5.98 -32.33
C ALA A 303 -16.01 6.20 -33.33
N GLU A 304 -17.24 6.27 -32.84
CA GLU A 304 -18.43 6.56 -33.65
C GLU A 304 -18.38 7.99 -34.24
N ALA A 305 -18.02 8.99 -33.43
CA ALA A 305 -17.84 10.36 -33.90
C ALA A 305 -16.75 10.49 -34.98
N THR A 306 -15.65 9.75 -34.82
CA THR A 306 -14.56 9.72 -35.81
C THR A 306 -15.01 9.08 -37.13
N LYS A 307 -15.78 7.99 -37.07
CA LYS A 307 -16.36 7.36 -38.27
C LYS A 307 -17.34 8.29 -38.99
N MET A 308 -18.23 8.95 -38.26
CA MET A 308 -19.17 9.92 -38.85
C MET A 308 -18.46 11.10 -39.52
N GLN A 309 -17.33 11.56 -38.96
CA GLN A 309 -16.50 12.59 -39.60
C GLN A 309 -15.82 12.09 -40.88
N GLN A 310 -15.41 10.82 -40.94
CA GLN A 310 -14.82 10.22 -42.15
C GLN A 310 -15.86 9.99 -43.25
N GLU A 311 -17.08 9.59 -42.89
CA GLU A 311 -18.19 9.40 -43.84
C GLU A 311 -18.72 10.73 -44.40
N ASN A 312 -18.84 11.77 -43.56
CA ASN A 312 -19.31 13.10 -43.99
C ASN A 312 -18.22 13.97 -44.63
N GLY A 313 -16.94 13.69 -44.37
CA GLY A 313 -15.80 14.40 -44.97
C GLY A 313 -15.41 13.94 -46.37
N GLY A 314 -16.07 12.89 -46.91
CA GLY A 314 -15.80 12.30 -48.22
C GLY A 314 -16.64 12.83 -49.38
N THR A 315 -17.64 13.68 -49.14
CA THR A 315 -18.58 14.14 -50.19
C THR A 315 -18.72 15.65 -50.25
N THR A 316 -17.64 16.37 -50.54
CA THR A 316 -17.73 17.74 -51.08
C THR A 316 -16.51 18.07 -51.93
N LEU A 317 -16.27 17.35 -53.04
CA LEU A 317 -15.35 17.84 -54.08
C LEU A 317 -15.67 17.36 -55.51
N GLU A 318 -16.88 16.88 -55.79
CA GLU A 318 -17.33 16.73 -57.19
C GLU A 318 -18.76 17.23 -57.31
N GLN A 319 -18.90 18.52 -57.61
CA GLN A 319 -19.96 19.14 -58.42
C GLN A 319 -20.01 20.64 -58.10
N ARG A 320 -19.15 21.42 -58.77
CA ARG A 320 -19.48 22.71 -59.39
C ARG A 320 -18.32 23.20 -60.23
#